data_AF-A0A9K3IGF1-F1
#
_entry.id   AF-A0A9K3IGF1-F1
#
_cell.length_a   1.000
_cell.length_b   1.000
_cell.length_c   1.000
_cell.angle_alpha   90.00
_cell.angle_beta   90.00
_cell.angle_gamma   90.00
#
_symmetry.space_group_name_H-M   'P 1'
#
loop_
_entity.id
_entity.type
_entity.pdbx_description
1 polymer ?
#
loop_
_entity_poly.entity_id
_entity_poly.type
_entity_poly.pdbx_seq_one_letter_code
_entity_poly.pdbx_strand_id
1 'polypeptide(L)'
;MDLPGGKIAYTIDMKFLPGSSEERVKCYRVLDEDGYPISSDMLEYMSKELALRVYSGMVTLNTMDKFFYEAQRQGRLSFYLTSFGEEAINLASAAALSFDDIVLAQFRLNF
;
A
#
# COMPACT_ATOMS: atom_id res chain seq x y z
N MET A 1 -0.17 16.84 -6.68
CA MET A 1 0.59 16.01 -7.64
C MET A 1 -0.28 15.75 -8.86
N ASP A 2 0.31 15.68 -10.05
CA ASP A 2 -0.41 15.26 -11.26
C ASP A 2 -0.49 13.73 -11.27
N LEU A 3 -1.58 13.19 -10.72
CA LEU A 3 -1.92 11.79 -10.93
C LEU A 3 -2.41 11.64 -12.38
N PRO A 4 -2.21 10.48 -13.03
CA PRO A 4 -2.59 10.28 -14.43
C PRO A 4 -4.10 10.51 -14.71
N GLY A 5 -4.94 10.58 -13.68
CA GLY A 5 -6.36 10.94 -13.77
C GLY A 5 -6.70 12.43 -13.54
N GLY A 6 -5.75 13.29 -13.18
CA GLY A 6 -5.92 14.73 -12.93
C GLY A 6 -5.39 15.22 -11.57
N LYS A 7 -5.49 16.54 -11.31
CA LYS A 7 -5.06 17.16 -10.05
C LYS A 7 -6.02 16.83 -8.91
N ILE A 8 -5.49 16.25 -7.83
CA ILE A 8 -6.24 15.90 -6.62
C ILE A 8 -5.59 16.61 -5.42
N ALA A 9 -6.41 17.21 -4.55
CA ALA A 9 -5.96 17.82 -3.30
C ALA A 9 -5.82 16.76 -2.20
N TYR A 10 -4.90 16.95 -1.26
CA TYR A 10 -4.71 16.05 -0.12
C TYR A 10 -5.57 16.46 1.07
N THR A 11 -5.89 15.48 1.92
CA THR A 11 -6.53 15.70 3.23
C THR A 11 -5.87 14.82 4.28
N ILE A 12 -5.74 15.36 5.50
CA ILE A 12 -5.36 14.58 6.69
C ILE A 12 -6.57 14.11 7.49
N ASP A 13 -7.76 14.63 7.15
CA ASP A 13 -9.03 14.21 7.74
C ASP A 13 -9.67 13.12 6.88
N MET A 14 -9.93 11.96 7.47
CA MET A 14 -10.73 10.91 6.83
C MET A 14 -12.23 11.26 6.94
N LYS A 15 -12.79 11.85 5.88
CA LYS A 15 -14.21 12.24 5.78
C LYS A 15 -14.82 11.69 4.50
N PHE A 16 -15.91 10.93 4.62
CA PHE A 16 -16.69 10.43 3.48
C PHE A 16 -17.56 11.55 2.90
N LEU A 17 -17.50 11.74 1.58
CA LEU A 17 -18.33 12.73 0.88
C LEU A 17 -19.67 12.07 0.46
N PRO A 18 -20.80 12.80 0.53
CA PRO A 18 -22.06 12.34 -0.06
C PRO A 18 -21.95 12.29 -1.59
N GLY A 19 -22.66 11.36 -2.23
CA GLY A 19 -22.48 10.98 -3.65
C GLY A 19 -22.78 12.05 -4.72
N SER A 20 -22.96 13.32 -4.34
CA SER A 20 -23.30 14.44 -5.23
C SER A 20 -22.35 15.63 -5.12
N SER A 21 -21.06 15.43 -4.80
CA SER A 21 -20.08 16.51 -4.84
C SER A 21 -19.50 16.71 -6.24
N GLU A 22 -19.52 17.95 -6.75
CA GLU A 22 -18.80 18.32 -7.99
C GLU A 22 -17.27 18.24 -7.80
N GLU A 23 -16.81 18.29 -6.55
CA GLU A 23 -15.41 18.15 -6.19
C GLU A 23 -14.98 16.69 -6.08
N ARG A 24 -13.77 16.40 -6.58
CA ARG A 24 -13.14 15.08 -6.47
C ARG A 24 -12.77 14.78 -5.01
N VAL A 25 -12.94 13.53 -4.62
CA VAL A 25 -12.51 13.01 -3.30
C VAL A 25 -11.02 13.30 -3.10
N LYS A 26 -10.69 13.91 -1.96
CA LYS A 26 -9.31 14.21 -1.58
C LYS A 26 -8.55 12.94 -1.22
N CYS A 27 -7.26 12.89 -1.53
CA CYS A 27 -6.42 11.75 -1.20
C CYS A 27 -5.96 11.84 0.26
N TYR A 28 -6.27 10.82 1.06
CA TYR A 28 -5.83 10.71 2.45
C TYR A 28 -4.33 10.40 2.51
N ARG A 29 -3.58 11.17 3.30
CA ARG A 29 -2.12 11.05 3.40
C ARG A 29 -1.65 11.28 4.83
N VAL A 30 -0.77 10.40 5.31
CA VAL A 30 -0.26 10.44 6.70
C VAL A 30 1.20 10.89 6.79
N LEU A 31 2.04 10.50 5.82
CA LEU A 31 3.46 10.85 5.76
C LEU A 31 3.72 11.82 4.61
N ASP A 32 4.65 12.77 4.79
CA ASP A 32 5.12 13.67 3.73
C ASP A 32 6.07 12.96 2.75
N GLU A 33 6.74 13.71 1.86
CA GLU A 33 7.62 13.12 0.82
C GLU A 33 8.96 12.65 1.38
N ASP A 34 9.35 13.20 2.53
CA ASP A 34 10.57 12.88 3.26
C ASP A 34 10.35 11.77 4.30
N GLY A 35 9.09 11.33 4.47
CA GLY A 35 8.70 10.24 5.37
C GLY A 35 8.35 10.68 6.79
N TYR A 36 8.18 11.98 7.03
CA TYR A 36 7.76 12.49 8.34
C TYR A 36 6.22 12.54 8.47
N PRO A 37 5.66 12.32 9.66
CA PRO A 37 4.23 12.45 9.91
C PRO A 37 3.74 13.88 9.65
N ILE A 38 2.67 14.03 8.88
CA ILE A 38 2.00 15.32 8.63
C ILE A 38 1.19 15.75 9.85
N SER A 39 0.71 14.79 10.65
CA SER A 39 0.07 15.03 11.95
C SER A 39 0.63 14.10 13.03
N SER A 40 0.73 14.63 14.25
CA SER A 40 1.23 13.92 15.43
C SER A 40 0.27 12.87 15.99
N ASP A 41 -1.02 12.95 15.65
CA ASP A 41 -2.08 12.16 16.27
C ASP A 41 -2.10 10.69 15.79
N MET A 42 -1.41 10.39 14.67
CA MET A 42 -1.43 9.06 14.04
C MET A 42 -0.36 8.10 14.60
N LEU A 43 0.62 8.60 15.35
CA LEU A 43 1.67 7.78 15.96
C LEU A 43 1.13 6.77 16.99
N GLU A 44 -0.08 7.00 17.50
CA GLU A 44 -0.71 6.16 18.52
C GLU A 44 -1.17 4.79 17.97
N TYR A 45 -1.39 4.68 16.66
CA TYR A 45 -1.94 3.47 16.02
C TYR A 45 -0.87 2.48 15.52
N MET A 46 0.41 2.83 15.59
CA MET A 46 1.49 1.99 15.06
C MET A 46 2.62 1.78 16.08
N SER A 47 2.75 0.56 16.58
CA SER A 47 3.90 0.18 17.39
C SER A 47 5.16 0.01 16.53
N LYS A 48 6.32 0.23 17.15
CA LYS A 48 7.63 0.03 16.49
C LYS A 48 7.79 -1.39 15.98
N GLU A 49 7.31 -2.37 16.74
CA GLU A 49 7.38 -3.79 16.39
C GLU A 49 6.55 -4.11 15.15
N LEU A 50 5.36 -3.51 15.03
CA LEU A 50 4.51 -3.66 13.84
C LEU A 50 5.15 -2.99 12.62
N ALA A 51 5.66 -1.77 12.79
CA ALA A 51 6.33 -1.03 11.72
C ALA A 51 7.54 -1.81 11.16
N LEU A 52 8.38 -2.36 12.04
CA LEU A 52 9.53 -3.16 11.64
C LEU A 52 9.12 -4.46 10.92
N ARG A 53 8.03 -5.09 11.37
CA ARG A 53 7.49 -6.30 10.73
C ARG A 53 6.99 -6.02 9.32
N VAL A 54 6.20 -4.96 9.15
CA VAL A 54 5.70 -4.52 7.83
C VAL A 54 6.86 -4.16 6.92
N TYR A 55 7.85 -3.41 7.42
CA TYR A 55 9.05 -3.07 6.65
C TYR A 55 9.85 -4.30 6.20
N SER A 56 10.10 -5.24 7.12
CA SER A 56 10.78 -6.50 6.79
C SER A 56 10.01 -7.32 5.76
N GLY A 57 8.68 -7.34 5.84
CA GLY A 57 7.80 -7.93 4.84
C GLY A 57 7.99 -7.31 3.46
N MET A 58 8.01 -5.97 3.37
CA MET A 58 8.16 -5.25 2.09
C MET A 58 9.49 -5.59 1.42
N VAL A 59 10.59 -5.57 2.18
CA VAL A 59 11.93 -5.92 1.66
C VAL A 59 12.00 -7.38 1.21
N THR A 60 11.36 -8.28 1.96
CA THR A 60 11.31 -9.71 1.62
C THR A 60 10.57 -9.92 0.29
N LEU A 61 9.39 -9.32 0.16
CA LEU A 61 8.58 -9.40 -1.05
C LEU A 61 9.32 -8.83 -2.26
N ASN A 62 9.94 -7.65 -2.11
CA ASN A 62 10.73 -7.03 -3.18
C ASN A 62 11.92 -7.91 -3.62
N THR A 63 12.55 -8.61 -2.68
CA THR A 63 13.65 -9.52 -2.96
C THR A 63 13.15 -10.76 -3.71
N MET A 64 12.04 -11.36 -3.27
CA MET A 64 11.41 -12.50 -3.94
C MET A 64 10.99 -12.14 -5.37
N ASP A 65 10.39 -10.96 -5.56
CA ASP A 65 9.97 -10.48 -6.88
C ASP A 65 11.13 -10.41 -7.87
N LYS A 66 12.31 -9.96 -7.44
CA LYS A 66 13.51 -9.93 -8.30
C LYS A 66 13.94 -11.33 -8.73
N PHE A 67 14.02 -12.26 -7.78
CA PHE A 67 14.43 -13.64 -8.08
C PHE A 67 13.46 -14.33 -9.03
N PHE A 68 12.16 -14.21 -8.80
CA PHE A 68 11.16 -14.86 -9.64
C PHE A 68 11.01 -14.20 -11.00
N TYR A 69 11.16 -12.88 -11.08
CA TYR A 69 11.23 -12.17 -12.36
C TYR A 69 12.42 -12.64 -13.21
N GLU A 70 13.60 -12.80 -12.61
CA GLU A 70 14.77 -13.33 -13.32
C GLU A 70 14.58 -14.79 -13.74
N ALA A 71 14.00 -15.62 -12.86
CA ALA A 71 13.68 -17.01 -13.17
C ALA A 71 12.69 -17.12 -14.35
N GLN A 72 11.69 -16.23 -14.42
CA GLN A 72 10.78 -16.14 -15.55
C GLN A 72 11.52 -15.75 -16.85
N ARG A 73 12.42 -14.76 -16.79
CA ARG A 73 13.22 -14.34 -17.96
C ARG A 73 14.16 -15.43 -18.48
N GLN A 74 14.59 -16.34 -17.61
CA GLN A 74 15.39 -17.51 -17.98
C GLN A 74 14.53 -18.70 -18.46
N GLY A 75 13.21 -18.54 -18.56
CA GLY A 75 12.29 -19.61 -18.95
C GLY A 75 12.10 -20.71 -17.91
N ARG A 76 12.57 -20.50 -16.67
CA ARG A 76 12.39 -21.46 -15.56
C ARG A 76 10.98 -21.41 -14.96
N LEU A 77 10.26 -20.31 -15.20
CA LEU A 77 8.85 -20.12 -14.87
C LEU A 77 8.09 -19.64 -16.09
N SER A 78 6.91 -20.22 -16.34
CA SER A 78 6.09 -19.85 -17.49
C SER A 78 5.47 -18.45 -17.35
N PHE A 79 5.16 -18.01 -16.13
CA PHE A 79 4.52 -16.72 -15.87
C PHE A 79 4.84 -16.22 -14.46
N TYR A 80 5.13 -14.92 -14.32
CA TYR A 80 5.28 -14.23 -13.04
C TYR A 80 4.88 -12.76 -13.19
N LEU A 81 4.24 -12.17 -12.17
CA LEU A 81 3.94 -10.74 -12.12
C LEU A 81 4.53 -10.16 -10.85
N THR A 82 5.28 -9.07 -11.00
CA THR A 82 5.87 -8.32 -9.90
C THR A 82 4.83 -7.39 -9.25
N SER A 83 4.94 -7.21 -7.95
CA SER A 83 4.12 -6.32 -7.11
C SER A 83 4.82 -4.99 -6.79
N PHE A 84 5.79 -4.59 -7.62
CA PHE A 84 6.62 -3.41 -7.40
C PHE A 84 5.78 -2.13 -7.28
N GLY A 85 5.91 -1.43 -6.15
CA GLY A 85 5.15 -0.22 -5.84
C GLY A 85 3.83 -0.46 -5.11
N GLU A 86 3.43 -1.72 -4.91
CA GLU A 86 2.19 -2.12 -4.22
C GLU A 86 2.49 -2.91 -2.93
N GLU A 87 3.76 -3.07 -2.54
CA GLU A 87 4.15 -3.89 -1.38
C GLU A 87 3.56 -3.36 -0.07
N ALA A 88 3.52 -2.03 0.08
CA ALA A 88 3.02 -1.37 1.29
C ALA A 88 1.52 -1.58 1.48
N ILE A 89 0.74 -1.53 0.39
CA ILE A 89 -0.72 -1.71 0.43
C ILE A 89 -1.03 -3.14 0.89
N ASN A 90 -0.41 -4.12 0.24
CA ASN A 90 -0.66 -5.54 0.52
C ASN A 90 -0.32 -5.93 1.97
N LEU A 91 0.80 -5.43 2.49
CA LEU A 91 1.24 -5.77 3.84
C LEU A 91 0.53 -4.96 4.92
N ALA A 92 0.24 -3.67 4.68
CA ALA A 92 -0.45 -2.84 5.65
C ALA A 92 -1.91 -3.29 5.83
N SER A 93 -2.60 -3.62 4.74
CA SER A 93 -3.97 -4.12 4.79
C SER A 93 -4.05 -5.47 5.48
N ALA A 94 -3.13 -6.40 5.17
CA ALA A 94 -3.05 -7.67 5.88
C ALA A 94 -2.73 -7.50 7.37
N ALA A 95 -1.90 -6.51 7.73
CA ALA A 95 -1.58 -6.21 9.12
C ALA A 95 -2.75 -5.58 9.91
N ALA A 96 -3.72 -4.97 9.21
CA ALA A 96 -4.92 -4.40 9.80
C ALA A 96 -6.04 -5.43 10.02
N LEU A 97 -5.97 -6.59 9.38
CA LEU A 97 -6.95 -7.68 9.48
C LEU A 97 -6.64 -8.61 10.67
N SER A 98 -7.69 -9.28 11.15
CA SER A 98 -7.57 -10.41 12.07
C SER A 98 -7.19 -11.69 11.32
N PHE A 99 -6.61 -12.66 12.03
CA PHE A 99 -6.23 -13.96 11.44
C PHE A 99 -7.41 -14.77 10.90
N ASP A 100 -8.62 -14.51 11.39
CA ASP A 100 -9.84 -15.20 10.98
C ASP A 100 -10.56 -14.51 9.81
N ASP A 101 -10.07 -13.37 9.34
CA ASP A 101 -10.70 -12.62 8.26
C ASP A 101 -10.51 -13.32 6.91
N ILE A 102 -11.60 -13.41 6.14
CA ILE A 102 -11.59 -14.04 4.82
C ILE A 102 -11.00 -13.07 3.80
N VAL A 103 -9.90 -13.47 3.16
CA VAL A 103 -9.25 -12.69 2.10
C VAL A 103 -9.67 -13.22 0.73
N LEU A 104 -10.32 -12.36 -0.07
CA LEU A 104 -10.64 -12.64 -1.48
C LEU A 104 -9.57 -12.02 -2.38
N ALA A 105 -8.65 -12.85 -2.87
CA ALA A 105 -7.49 -12.39 -3.59
C ALA A 105 -7.77 -12.03 -5.06
N GLN A 106 -7.30 -10.86 -5.50
CA GLN A 106 -7.09 -10.53 -6.91
C GLN A 106 -5.61 -10.73 -7.30
N PHE A 107 -5.29 -10.78 -8.60
CA PHE A 107 -3.97 -11.09 -9.16
C PHE A 107 -2.77 -10.28 -8.59
N ARG A 108 -3.00 -9.09 -8.00
CA ARG A 108 -1.99 -8.28 -7.27
C ARG A 108 -2.31 -8.04 -5.79
N LEU A 109 -3.45 -8.57 -5.34
CA LEU A 109 -4.05 -8.50 -4.00
C LEU A 109 -4.38 -7.11 -3.46
N ASN A 110 -5.39 -6.48 -4.06
CA ASN A 110 -5.99 -5.23 -3.60
C ASN A 110 -7.06 -5.45 -2.53
N PHE A 111 -6.82 -4.94 -1.32
CA PHE A 111 -7.65 -3.91 -0.68
C PHE A 111 -6.75 -3.02 0.17
#